data_AF-A0A972WS02-F1
#
_entry.id   AF-A0A972WS02-F1
#
_cell.length_a   1.000
_cell.length_b   1.000
_cell.length_c   1.000
_cell.angle_alpha   90.00
_cell.angle_beta   90.00
_cell.angle_gamma   90.00
#
_symmetry.space_group_name_H-M   'P 1'
#
loop_
_entity.id
_entity.type
_entity.pdbx_description
1 polymer ?
#
loop_
_entity_poly.entity_id
_entity_poly.type
_entity_poly.pdbx_seq_one_letter_code
_entity_poly.pdbx_strand_id
1 'polypeptide(L)' 'MSEREKALKILRAVRQRIDPDVLARAQRVAFTQVGLEPPEAENEASRLFKLAMADGGRRRTEILSQLERKFRHKLN' A
#
# COMPACT_ATOMS: atom_id res chain seq x y z
N MET A 1 -5.90 14.84 -20.17
CA MET A 1 -4.80 14.23 -19.38
C MET A 1 -3.80 15.31 -19.04
N SER A 2 -3.79 15.75 -17.78
CA SER A 2 -2.85 16.75 -17.27
C SER A 2 -1.43 16.19 -17.20
N GLU A 3 -0.41 17.05 -17.21
CA GLU A 3 0.99 16.64 -17.05
C GLU A 3 1.23 15.89 -15.72
N ARG A 4 0.50 16.30 -14.67
CA ARG A 4 0.52 15.64 -13.36
C ARG A 4 0.07 14.18 -13.42
N GLU A 5 -0.97 13.90 -14.20
CA GLU A 5 -1.47 12.52 -14.40
C GLU A 5 -0.46 11.66 -15.18
N LYS A 6 0.23 12.25 -16.18
CA LYS A 6 1.29 11.55 -16.93
C LYS A 6 2.48 11.22 -16.02
N ALA A 7 2.93 12.16 -15.20
CA ALA A 7 4.02 11.96 -14.25
C ALA A 7 3.67 10.86 -13.22
N LEU A 8 2.44 10.87 -12.69
CA LEU A 8 1.96 9.82 -11.78
C LEU A 8 1.91 8.44 -12.44
N LYS A 9 1.51 8.36 -13.71
CA LYS A 9 1.46 7.11 -14.47
C LYS A 9 2.86 6.53 -14.68
N ILE A 10 3.84 7.38 -15.02
CA ILE A 10 5.24 6.99 -15.18
C ILE A 10 5.80 6.50 -13.84
N LEU A 11 5.60 7.24 -12.75
CA LEU A 11 6.02 6.84 -11.41
C LEU A 11 5.44 5.48 -10.99
N ARG A 12 4.15 5.22 -11.27
CA ARG A 12 3.51 3.93 -11.00
C ARG A 12 4.12 2.80 -11.82
N ALA A 13 4.38 3.04 -13.11
CA ALA A 13 4.99 2.04 -13.99
C ALA A 13 6.44 1.69 -13.57
N VAL A 14 7.21 2.70 -13.15
CA VAL A 14 8.56 2.49 -12.61
C VAL A 14 8.49 1.72 -11.29
N ARG A 15 7.57 2.09 -10.39
CA ARG A 15 7.36 1.39 -9.12
C ARG A 15 6.97 -0.08 -9.30
N GLN A 16 6.21 -0.43 -10.33
CA GLN A 16 5.84 -1.82 -10.64
C GLN A 16 7.01 -2.69 -11.10
N ARG A 17 8.08 -2.07 -11.62
CA ARG A 17 9.29 -2.77 -12.10
C ARG A 17 10.33 -2.99 -11.00
N ILE A 18 10.21 -2.30 -9.87
CA ILE A 18 11.15 -2.41 -8.75
C ILE A 18 10.65 -3.51 -7.82
N ASP A 19 11.55 -4.39 -7.41
CA ASP A 19 11.28 -5.40 -6.40
C ASP A 19 10.73 -4.73 -5.11
N PRO A 20 9.58 -5.17 -4.57
CA PRO A 20 8.98 -4.59 -3.37
C PRO A 20 9.93 -4.51 -2.18
N ASP A 21 10.83 -5.48 -2.02
CA ASP A 21 11.78 -5.54 -0.92
C ASP A 21 12.89 -4.51 -1.08
N VAL A 22 13.35 -4.29 -2.33
CA VAL A 22 14.32 -3.24 -2.66
C VAL A 22 13.73 -1.86 -2.38
N LEU A 23 12.46 -1.66 -2.75
CA LEU A 23 11.76 -0.41 -2.49
C LEU A 23 11.56 -0.16 -0.99
N ALA A 24 11.21 -1.20 -0.22
CA ALA A 24 11.07 -1.10 1.24
C ALA A 24 12.41 -0.78 1.92
N ARG A 25 13.52 -1.39 1.49
CA ARG A 25 14.87 -1.08 1.99
C ARG A 25 15.26 0.36 1.66
N ALA A 26 15.05 0.81 0.43
CA ALA A 26 15.35 2.18 0.01
C ALA A 26 14.54 3.20 0.83
N GLN A 27 13.27 2.90 1.10
CA GLN A 27 12.43 3.73 1.96
C GLN A 27 12.99 3.80 3.38
N ARG A 28 13.35 2.67 4.01
CA ARG A 28 13.95 2.68 5.35
C ARG A 28 15.23 3.52 5.41
N VAL A 29 16.12 3.35 4.43
CA VAL A 29 17.37 4.12 4.34
C VAL A 29 17.08 5.62 4.21
N ALA A 30 16.12 6.00 3.37
CA ALA A 30 15.73 7.40 3.21
C ALA A 30 15.20 8.01 4.52
N PHE A 31 14.36 7.29 5.27
CA PHE A 31 13.87 7.72 6.59
C PHE A 31 15.02 7.92 7.59
N THR A 32 15.95 6.97 7.67
CA THR A 32 17.14 7.08 8.54
C THR A 32 18.01 8.28 8.16
N GLN A 33 18.20 8.55 6.86
CA GLN A 33 19.00 9.69 6.38
C GLN A 33 18.40 11.05 6.75
N VAL A 34 17.07 11.16 6.82
CA VAL A 34 16.39 12.38 7.25
C VAL A 34 16.16 12.45 8.77
N GLY A 35 16.72 11.51 9.54
CA GLY A 35 16.60 11.45 11.00
C GLY A 35 15.19 11.09 11.50
N LEU A 36 14.36 10.47 10.64
CA LEU A 36 13.03 10.00 11.01
C LEU A 36 13.05 8.50 11.25
N GLU A 37 12.21 8.04 12.18
CA GLU A 37 12.01 6.61 12.35
C GLU A 37 11.35 6.02 11.10
N PRO A 38 11.93 4.96 10.52
CA PRO A 38 11.30 4.26 9.41
C PRO A 38 9.98 3.63 9.89
N PRO A 39 8.90 3.73 9.11
CA PRO A 39 7.63 3.13 9.49
C PRO A 39 7.78 1.61 9.64
N GLU A 40 7.15 1.05 10.68
CA GLU A 40 7.09 -0.40 10.87
C GLU A 40 6.51 -1.07 9.63
N ALA A 41 7.03 -2.26 9.30
CA ALA A 41 6.50 -3.04 8.21
C ALA A 41 5.05 -3.43 8.53
N GLU A 42 4.11 -2.73 7.92
CA GLU A 42 2.69 -3.03 8.10
C GLU A 42 2.41 -4.46 7.64
N ASN A 43 1.94 -5.29 8.56
CA ASN A 43 1.37 -6.58 8.18
C ASN A 43 0.14 -6.34 7.27
N GLU A 44 -0.14 -7.31 6.41
CA GLU A 44 -1.18 -7.17 5.38
C GLU A 44 -2.55 -6.84 5.99
N ALA A 45 -2.86 -7.43 7.16
CA ALA A 45 -4.10 -7.19 7.89
C ALA A 45 -4.23 -5.74 8.39
N SER A 46 -3.18 -5.18 8.98
CA SER A 46 -3.14 -3.77 9.44
C SER A 46 -3.29 -2.80 8.27
N ARG A 47 -2.66 -3.08 7.13
CA ARG A 47 -2.80 -2.27 5.91
C ARG A 47 -4.24 -2.25 5.41
N LEU A 48 -4.86 -3.43 5.36
CA LEU A 48 -6.25 -3.59 4.95
C LEU A 48 -7.23 -2.92 5.91
N PHE A 49 -6.96 -3.01 7.22
CA PHE A 49 -7.74 -2.31 8.23
C PHE A 49 -7.65 -0.79 8.09
N LYS A 50 -6.45 -0.24 7.88
CA LYS A 50 -6.27 1.20 7.62
C LYS A 50 -6.97 1.66 6.35
N LEU A 51 -6.91 0.86 5.28
CA LEU A 51 -7.70 1.10 4.06
C LEU A 51 -9.20 1.07 4.30
N ALA A 52 -9.68 0.13 5.12
CA ALA A 52 -11.09 0.03 5.48
C ALA A 52 -11.58 1.22 6.32
N MET A 53 -10.67 1.84 7.10
CA MET A 53 -10.94 2.99 7.96
C MET A 53 -10.66 4.35 7.30
N ALA A 54 -9.97 4.38 6.16
CA ALA A 54 -9.71 5.60 5.41
C ALA A 54 -11.03 6.28 4.98
N ASP A 55 -11.01 7.61 4.89
CA ASP A 55 -12.18 8.45 4.57
C ASP A 55 -13.38 8.22 5.52
N GLY A 56 -13.11 7.99 6.80
CA GLY A 56 -14.15 7.78 7.82
C GLY A 56 -14.88 6.45 7.70
N GLY A 57 -14.26 5.45 7.04
CA GLY A 57 -14.85 4.12 6.89
C GLY A 57 -15.90 4.02 5.77
N ARG A 58 -15.98 4.99 4.86
CA ARG A 58 -16.99 5.05 3.78
C ARG A 58 -16.97 3.80 2.88
N ARG A 59 -15.83 3.10 2.79
CA ARG A 59 -15.65 1.87 1.98
C ARG A 59 -15.44 0.60 2.83
N ARG A 60 -15.69 0.67 4.14
CA ARG A 60 -15.40 -0.41 5.08
C ARG A 60 -16.09 -1.73 4.71
N THR A 61 -17.39 -1.68 4.40
CA THR A 61 -18.20 -2.86 4.01
C THR A 61 -17.73 -3.49 2.70
N GLU A 62 -17.36 -2.68 1.71
CA GLU A 62 -16.83 -3.14 0.42
C GLU A 62 -15.49 -3.86 0.61
N ILE A 63 -14.57 -3.28 1.40
CA ILE A 63 -13.24 -3.85 1.67
C ILE A 63 -13.36 -5.14 2.48
N LEU A 64 -14.22 -5.18 3.51
CA LEU A 64 -14.47 -6.40 4.29
C LEU A 64 -15.07 -7.51 3.42
N SER A 65 -15.99 -7.18 2.51
CA SER A 65 -16.58 -8.16 1.58
C SER A 65 -15.55 -8.73 0.60
N GLN A 66 -14.64 -7.89 0.11
CA GLN A 66 -13.53 -8.34 -0.74
C GLN A 66 -12.56 -9.24 0.02
N LEU A 67 -12.34 -8.97 1.31
CA LEU A 67 -11.49 -9.80 2.16
C LEU A 67 -12.12 -11.16 2.43
N GLU A 68 -13.39 -11.21 2.82
CA GLU A 68 -14.12 -12.46 3.01
C GLU A 68 -14.06 -13.34 1.77
N ARG A 69 -14.22 -12.76 0.57
CA ARG A 69 -14.10 -13.49 -0.70
C ARG A 69 -12.69 -14.06 -0.89
N LYS A 70 -11.65 -13.27 -0.64
CA LYS A 70 -10.25 -13.73 -0.75
C LYS A 70 -9.92 -14.83 0.25
N PHE A 71 -10.42 -14.77 1.48
CA PHE A 71 -10.13 -15.76 2.52
C PHE A 71 -10.97 -17.03 2.38
N ARG A 72 -12.23 -16.94 1.90
CA ARG A 72 -13.02 -18.14 1.57
C ARG A 72 -12.34 -19.01 0.51
N HIS A 73 -11.69 -18.40 -0.48
CA HIS A 73 -10.96 -19.16 -1.50
C HIS A 73 -9.66 -19.81 -1.01
N LYS A 74 -9.17 -19.47 0.19
CA LYS A 74 -8.00 -20.13 0.81
C LYS A 74 -8.39 -21.23 1.81
N LEU A 75 -9.67 -21.36 2.12
CA LEU A 75 -10.22 -22.36 3.07
C LEU A 75 -10.87 -23.56 2.36
N ASN A 76 -11.01 -23.51 1.03
CA ASN A 76 -11.34 -24.65 0.17
C ASN A 76 -10.08 -25.13 -0.54
#